data_AF-A0A6B1EH50-F1
#
_entry.id   AF-A0A6B1EH50-F1
#
_cell.length_a   1.000
_cell.length_b   1.000
_cell.length_c   1.000
_cell.angle_alpha   90.00
_cell.angle_beta   90.00
_cell.angle_gamma   90.00
#
_symmetry.space_group_name_H-M   'P 1'
#
loop_
_entity.id
_entity.type
_entity.pdbx_description
1 polymer ?
#
loop_
_entity_poly.entity_id
_entity_poly.type
_entity_poly.pdbx_seq_one_letter_code
_entity_poly.pdbx_strand_id
1 'polypeptide(L)'
;MRIAAGRDDIPCAAFVPAGDAPKLHDYLRWHESVTDPSVRQTLDDFKFGLLPMRDAASSRMTLIAKTTREMAATARLREFFRIYLVPLRAGDVDTFGLISAFFDDHDEPLYIRTPLFDDELAHKFVQLLSSDSFDIHFFDEHNRRLIGFRAKNPDAIRFRHFVNTIRFVPGALEFARQFDDDMISWFVARSTADDDASLRINLIETLPPDNLSEQSQASPGDLNERDIEMCLHRAFSYDQVYRNPIRADNGREFVDVLVVTNRTVLLIQAKDSPVTEEILGRAMDRKQANAAKHVKKAAGQLKGSINHLRSGNSIDIITDGQPYELHMSDHEVFGLVVVKELFDPERPACSQLVFSVFEETDVPCLLLDYVDFQELTYSLPTEESLVDTLKQMFAAAREHGLFARSRFGLVTDGPTVHSIPDVAARERMSPPSAPTDVG
;
A
#
# COMPACT_ATOMS: atom_id res chain seq x y z
N MET A 1 -61.48 -7.49 -16.81
CA MET A 1 -60.63 -6.29 -16.78
C MET A 1 -59.21 -6.77 -16.50
N ARG A 2 -58.44 -6.94 -17.58
CA ARG A 2 -56.99 -7.23 -17.58
C ARG A 2 -56.27 -5.88 -17.45
N ILE A 3 -55.22 -5.78 -16.64
CA ILE A 3 -53.92 -5.19 -17.05
C ILE A 3 -52.83 -5.97 -16.31
N ALA A 4 -51.89 -6.48 -17.09
CA ALA A 4 -50.66 -7.14 -16.69
C ALA A 4 -49.57 -6.11 -16.41
N ALA A 5 -48.63 -6.45 -15.53
CA ALA A 5 -47.28 -5.91 -15.58
C ALA A 5 -46.33 -7.08 -15.25
N GLY A 6 -45.85 -7.72 -16.31
CA GLY A 6 -44.72 -8.63 -16.24
C GLY A 6 -43.46 -7.80 -16.01
N ARG A 7 -42.64 -8.22 -15.05
CA ARG A 7 -41.21 -8.04 -15.12
C ARG A 7 -40.66 -9.41 -15.47
N ASP A 8 -40.23 -9.54 -16.71
CA ASP A 8 -39.38 -10.64 -17.13
C ASP A 8 -38.03 -10.39 -16.46
N ASP A 9 -37.81 -11.07 -15.34
CA ASP A 9 -36.46 -11.32 -14.83
C ASP A 9 -35.77 -12.21 -15.87
N ILE A 10 -35.06 -11.60 -16.81
CA ILE A 10 -34.09 -12.34 -17.63
C ILE A 10 -32.97 -12.70 -16.64
N PRO A 11 -32.76 -13.99 -16.31
CA PRO A 11 -31.55 -14.36 -15.59
C PRO A 11 -30.41 -14.01 -16.54
N CYS A 12 -29.55 -13.06 -16.15
CA CYS A 12 -28.24 -12.94 -16.74
C CYS A 12 -27.64 -14.35 -16.63
N ALA A 13 -27.49 -15.01 -17.77
CA ALA A 13 -27.11 -16.41 -17.82
C ALA A 13 -25.83 -16.53 -16.99
N ALA A 14 -25.92 -17.29 -15.89
CA ALA A 14 -24.76 -17.68 -15.13
C ALA A 14 -23.86 -18.46 -16.09
N PHE A 15 -22.89 -17.76 -16.68
CA PHE A 15 -21.91 -18.35 -17.56
C PHE A 15 -20.97 -19.12 -16.65
N VAL A 16 -21.23 -20.43 -16.52
CA VAL A 16 -20.30 -21.35 -15.88
C VAL A 16 -19.14 -21.53 -16.86
N PRO A 17 -17.90 -21.06 -16.56
CA PRO A 17 -16.79 -21.36 -17.43
C PRO A 17 -16.51 -22.85 -17.29
N ALA A 18 -16.71 -23.60 -18.38
CA ALA A 18 -16.23 -24.96 -18.51
C ALA A 18 -14.71 -24.91 -18.74
N GLY A 19 -13.94 -24.86 -17.64
CA GLY A 19 -12.49 -24.90 -17.68
C GLY A 19 -11.90 -25.03 -16.29
N ASP A 20 -11.37 -26.21 -15.97
CA ASP A 20 -10.66 -26.51 -14.72
C ASP A 20 -9.52 -25.51 -14.48
N ALA A 21 -9.56 -24.83 -13.34
CA ALA A 21 -8.72 -23.72 -12.89
C ALA A 21 -7.20 -23.91 -13.11
N PRO A 22 -6.62 -23.43 -14.23
CA PRO A 22 -5.18 -23.38 -14.41
C PRO A 22 -4.60 -22.18 -13.61
N LYS A 23 -5.44 -21.18 -13.33
CA LYS A 23 -5.07 -19.89 -12.71
C LYS A 23 -4.48 -20.03 -11.29
N LEU A 24 -4.86 -21.07 -10.54
CA LEU A 24 -4.43 -21.25 -9.15
C LEU A 24 -3.07 -21.97 -9.02
N HIS A 25 -2.67 -22.76 -10.02
CA HIS A 25 -1.52 -23.65 -9.87
C HIS A 25 -0.16 -22.93 -10.00
N ASP A 26 -0.11 -21.86 -10.81
CA ASP A 26 1.05 -20.95 -10.89
C ASP A 26 1.10 -19.95 -9.73
N TYR A 27 -0.03 -19.73 -9.05
CA TYR A 27 -0.16 -18.88 -7.88
C TYR A 27 0.46 -19.54 -6.63
N LEU A 28 0.25 -20.85 -6.45
CA LEU A 28 0.71 -21.59 -5.26
C LEU A 28 2.22 -21.84 -5.20
N ARG A 29 2.92 -21.96 -6.35
CA ARG A 29 4.38 -22.21 -6.37
C ARG A 29 5.20 -21.05 -5.80
N TRP A 30 4.69 -19.82 -5.84
CA TRP A 30 5.37 -18.64 -5.30
C TRP A 30 5.25 -18.48 -3.77
N HIS A 31 4.33 -19.20 -3.13
CA HIS A 31 4.11 -19.17 -1.67
C HIS A 31 5.02 -20.14 -0.89
N GLU A 32 5.84 -20.95 -1.55
CA GLU A 32 6.63 -22.02 -0.90
C GLU A 32 7.83 -21.52 -0.06
N SER A 33 8.06 -20.20 0.04
CA SER A 33 9.19 -19.64 0.79
C SER A 33 8.95 -19.43 2.29
N VAL A 34 7.74 -19.70 2.79
CA VAL A 34 7.41 -19.72 4.22
C VAL A 34 7.02 -21.13 4.63
N THR A 35 8.00 -21.92 5.07
CA THR A 35 7.79 -23.32 5.46
C THR A 35 7.14 -23.48 6.84
N ASP A 36 7.06 -22.41 7.64
CA ASP A 36 6.44 -22.44 8.96
C ASP A 36 4.96 -21.99 8.89
N PRO A 37 3.99 -22.90 9.17
CA PRO A 37 2.57 -22.57 9.19
C PRO A 37 2.20 -21.42 10.14
N SER A 38 2.95 -21.23 11.24
CA SER A 38 2.68 -20.17 12.21
C SER A 38 2.99 -18.77 11.66
N VAL A 39 4.04 -18.66 10.84
CA VAL A 39 4.39 -17.41 10.13
C VAL A 39 3.34 -17.12 9.06
N ARG A 40 2.83 -18.15 8.37
CA ARG A 40 1.80 -17.97 7.35
C ARG A 40 0.51 -17.36 7.90
N GLN A 41 -0.05 -17.93 8.97
CA GLN A 41 -1.26 -17.37 9.60
C GLN A 41 -1.02 -15.92 10.03
N THR A 42 0.14 -15.66 10.62
CA THR A 42 0.54 -14.32 11.04
C THR A 42 0.58 -13.34 9.86
N LEU A 43 1.11 -13.75 8.71
CA LEU A 43 1.18 -12.92 7.50
C LEU A 43 -0.20 -12.65 6.88
N ASP A 44 -1.13 -13.59 6.99
CA ASP A 44 -2.50 -13.43 6.48
C ASP A 44 -3.26 -12.37 7.29
N ASP A 45 -3.08 -12.35 8.63
CA ASP A 45 -3.69 -11.39 9.54
C ASP A 45 -2.96 -10.03 9.58
N PHE A 46 -1.71 -9.99 9.12
CA PHE A 46 -0.86 -8.80 9.16
C PHE A 46 -0.90 -8.04 7.82
N LYS A 47 -1.52 -6.85 7.81
CA LYS A 47 -1.75 -6.08 6.58
C LYS A 47 -0.48 -5.49 5.97
N PHE A 48 0.27 -4.73 6.78
CA PHE A 48 1.42 -3.94 6.38
C PHE A 48 2.17 -3.48 7.64
N GLY A 49 3.46 -3.19 7.52
CA GLY A 49 4.27 -2.56 8.55
C GLY A 49 5.32 -3.49 9.13
N LEU A 50 5.62 -3.30 10.42
CA LEU A 50 6.60 -4.09 11.15
C LEU A 50 5.94 -4.92 12.26
N LEU A 51 6.27 -6.21 12.30
CA LEU A 51 5.76 -7.15 13.30
C LEU A 51 6.90 -7.96 13.92
N PRO A 52 7.32 -7.66 15.17
CA PRO A 52 8.26 -8.48 15.90
C PRO A 52 7.57 -9.78 16.35
N MET A 53 8.28 -10.88 16.19
CA MET A 53 7.88 -12.19 16.69
C MET A 53 9.07 -12.94 17.26
N ARG A 54 8.78 -13.99 18.04
CA ARG A 54 9.80 -14.92 18.52
C ARG A 54 9.62 -16.22 17.76
N ASP A 55 10.66 -16.65 17.07
CA ASP A 55 10.67 -17.97 16.44
C ASP A 55 10.63 -19.04 17.54
N ALA A 56 9.61 -19.90 17.49
CA ALA A 56 9.42 -20.96 18.47
C ALA A 56 10.56 -21.99 18.45
N ALA A 57 11.17 -22.23 17.28
CA ALA A 57 12.22 -23.24 17.12
C ALA A 57 13.58 -22.73 17.62
N SER A 58 13.96 -21.51 17.26
CA SER A 58 15.27 -20.96 17.62
C SER A 58 15.26 -20.10 18.90
N SER A 59 14.08 -19.74 19.42
CA SER A 59 13.90 -18.73 20.47
C SER A 59 14.52 -17.37 20.14
N ARG A 60 14.85 -17.10 18.87
CA ARG A 60 15.41 -15.82 18.44
C ARG A 60 14.29 -14.85 18.11
N MET A 61 14.60 -13.57 18.27
CA MET A 61 13.73 -12.50 17.80
C MET A 61 13.83 -12.40 16.28
N THR A 62 12.68 -12.26 15.65
CA THR A 62 12.51 -12.09 14.21
C THR A 62 11.61 -10.90 13.96
N LEU A 63 12.00 -10.03 13.02
CA LEU A 63 11.18 -8.93 12.55
C LEU A 63 10.58 -9.28 11.19
N ILE A 64 9.26 -9.38 11.13
CA ILE A 64 8.54 -9.45 9.85
C ILE A 64 8.31 -8.01 9.38
N ALA A 65 8.81 -7.68 8.20
CA ALA A 65 8.64 -6.38 7.58
C ALA A 65 7.77 -6.56 6.32
N LYS A 66 6.47 -6.25 6.43
CA LYS A 66 5.57 -6.27 5.28
C LYS A 66 5.55 -4.89 4.65
N THR A 67 6.30 -4.72 3.58
CA THR A 67 6.69 -3.42 3.01
C THR A 67 6.55 -3.42 1.50
N THR A 68 6.71 -2.26 0.88
CA THR A 68 6.85 -2.20 -0.58
C THR A 68 8.20 -2.80 -1.02
N ARG A 69 8.32 -3.14 -2.31
CA ARG A 69 9.57 -3.66 -2.89
C ARG A 69 10.71 -2.64 -2.81
N GLU A 70 10.39 -1.35 -2.88
CA GLU A 70 11.34 -0.23 -2.84
C GLU A 70 11.98 -0.11 -1.46
N MET A 71 11.20 -0.27 -0.39
CA MET A 71 11.74 -0.31 0.97
C MET A 71 12.71 -1.48 1.14
N ALA A 72 12.32 -2.69 0.69
CA ALA A 72 13.17 -3.87 0.76
C ALA A 72 14.45 -3.74 -0.09
N ALA A 73 14.33 -3.20 -1.30
CA ALA A 73 15.46 -2.94 -2.20
C ALA A 73 16.39 -1.86 -1.64
N THR A 74 15.84 -0.81 -1.03
CA THR A 74 16.61 0.24 -0.35
C THR A 74 17.35 -0.31 0.86
N ALA A 75 16.68 -1.12 1.69
CA ALA A 75 17.31 -1.81 2.81
C ALA A 75 18.50 -2.67 2.34
N ARG A 76 18.30 -3.45 1.27
CA ARG A 76 19.36 -4.26 0.65
C ARG A 76 20.52 -3.41 0.14
N LEU A 77 20.23 -2.37 -0.64
CA LEU A 77 21.24 -1.51 -1.27
C LEU A 77 22.06 -0.73 -0.23
N ARG A 78 21.40 -0.28 0.84
CA ARG A 78 22.04 0.50 1.90
C ARG A 78 22.67 -0.38 2.98
N GLU A 79 22.26 -1.63 3.11
CA GLU A 79 22.65 -2.56 4.19
C GLU A 79 22.30 -2.04 5.59
N PHE A 80 21.36 -1.10 5.69
CA PHE A 80 20.81 -0.62 6.94
C PHE A 80 19.45 0.04 6.75
N PHE A 81 18.75 0.23 7.86
CA PHE A 81 17.68 1.21 8.00
C PHE A 81 17.77 1.87 9.39
N ARG A 82 17.08 2.99 9.60
CA ARG A 82 17.06 3.67 10.91
C ARG A 82 15.71 3.51 11.58
N ILE A 83 15.70 3.45 12.91
CA ILE A 83 14.49 3.52 13.73
C ILE A 83 14.58 4.75 14.62
N TYR A 84 13.66 5.69 14.40
CA TYR A 84 13.52 6.90 15.20
C TYR A 84 12.57 6.64 16.37
N LEU A 85 12.95 7.12 17.54
CA LEU A 85 12.15 7.08 18.76
C LEU A 85 11.41 8.41 18.86
N VAL A 86 10.19 8.46 18.34
CA VAL A 86 9.43 9.71 18.23
C VAL A 86 8.76 10.01 19.56
N PRO A 87 9.08 11.13 20.22
CA PRO A 87 8.43 11.50 21.47
C PRO A 87 6.95 11.83 21.22
N LEU A 88 6.07 11.23 22.01
CA LEU A 88 4.62 11.40 21.92
C LEU A 88 4.05 11.68 23.31
N ARG A 89 2.84 12.24 23.36
CA ARG A 89 2.18 12.54 24.62
C ARG A 89 0.68 12.22 24.56
N ALA A 90 0.21 11.45 25.52
CA ALA A 90 -1.21 11.16 25.74
C ALA A 90 -1.63 11.72 27.10
N GLY A 91 -2.28 12.89 27.08
CA GLY A 91 -2.58 13.65 28.30
C GLY A 91 -1.30 14.14 28.97
N ASP A 92 -1.03 13.66 30.19
CA ASP A 92 0.18 13.98 30.98
C ASP A 92 1.23 12.87 30.98
N VAL A 93 1.03 11.84 30.16
CA VAL A 93 1.97 10.72 30.04
C VAL A 93 2.82 10.90 28.79
N ASP A 94 4.13 11.05 28.99
CA ASP A 94 5.11 10.97 27.92
C ASP A 94 5.29 9.50 27.49
N THR A 95 5.18 9.28 26.19
CA THR A 95 5.36 7.99 25.54
C THR A 95 6.15 8.14 24.25
N PHE A 96 6.25 7.10 23.43
CA PHE A 96 6.94 7.20 22.15
C PHE A 96 6.35 6.27 21.09
N GLY A 97 6.54 6.65 19.82
CA GLY A 97 6.29 5.82 18.65
C GLY A 97 7.60 5.48 17.94
N LEU A 98 7.53 4.57 16.97
CA LEU A 98 8.66 4.24 16.12
C LEU A 98 8.44 4.72 14.68
N ILE A 99 9.44 5.35 14.08
CA ILE A 99 9.49 5.51 12.63
C ILE A 99 10.67 4.72 12.09
N SER A 100 10.39 3.71 11.27
CA SER A 100 11.43 2.94 10.58
C SER A 100 11.63 3.51 9.19
N ALA A 101 12.81 4.07 8.92
CA ALA A 101 13.13 4.82 7.71
C ALA A 101 14.19 4.12 6.84
N PHE A 102 13.89 4.02 5.55
CA PHE A 102 14.68 3.42 4.49
C PHE A 102 15.13 4.54 3.52
N PHE A 103 16.42 4.85 3.52
CA PHE A 103 16.99 6.02 2.83
C PHE A 103 17.26 5.76 1.35
N ASP A 104 16.20 5.80 0.55
CA ASP A 104 16.29 5.88 -0.90
C ASP A 104 16.67 7.32 -1.30
N ASP A 105 16.04 8.31 -0.66
CA ASP A 105 16.44 9.71 -0.60
C ASP A 105 16.89 10.08 0.84
N HIS A 106 17.77 11.07 0.97
CA HIS A 106 18.27 11.51 2.28
C HIS A 106 17.23 12.31 3.06
N ASP A 107 16.51 13.18 2.35
CA ASP A 107 15.61 14.18 2.93
C ASP A 107 14.17 13.64 2.99
N GLU A 108 13.81 12.77 2.05
CA GLU A 108 12.49 12.13 1.99
C GLU A 108 12.60 10.60 1.91
N PRO A 109 13.10 9.93 2.96
CA PRO A 109 13.21 8.47 2.96
C PRO A 109 11.81 7.84 2.96
N LEU A 110 11.70 6.64 2.40
CA LEU A 110 10.54 5.77 2.63
C LEU A 110 10.46 5.40 4.13
N TYR A 111 9.27 5.43 4.74
CA TYR A 111 9.16 5.11 6.17
C TYR A 111 7.88 4.37 6.56
N ILE A 112 7.95 3.65 7.69
CA ILE A 112 6.83 2.96 8.34
C ILE A 112 6.67 3.57 9.73
N ARG A 113 5.42 3.91 10.08
CA ARG A 113 5.05 4.40 11.40
C ARG A 113 4.53 3.24 12.24
N THR A 114 4.92 3.20 13.51
CA THR A 114 4.46 2.21 14.46
C THR A 114 4.18 2.89 15.79
N PRO A 115 2.95 3.39 16.01
CA PRO A 115 2.54 3.86 17.33
C PRO A 115 2.60 2.68 18.31
N LEU A 116 3.12 2.91 19.51
CA LEU A 116 3.26 1.89 20.54
C LEU A 116 2.27 2.16 21.67
N PHE A 117 1.52 1.13 22.05
CA PHE A 117 0.58 1.14 23.17
C PHE A 117 1.00 0.10 24.20
N ASP A 118 0.36 0.09 25.37
CA ASP A 118 0.62 -0.91 26.41
C ASP A 118 -0.02 -2.25 26.02
N ASP A 119 0.58 -2.90 25.03
CA ASP A 119 0.15 -4.15 24.44
C ASP A 119 1.32 -5.10 24.16
N GLU A 120 0.97 -6.31 23.70
CA GLU A 120 1.95 -7.34 23.38
C GLU A 120 2.92 -6.92 22.26
N LEU A 121 2.44 -6.12 21.29
CA LEU A 121 3.24 -5.66 20.16
C LEU A 121 4.38 -4.76 20.64
N ALA A 122 4.08 -3.76 21.48
CA ALA A 122 5.10 -2.89 22.04
C ALA A 122 6.11 -3.66 22.87
N HIS A 123 5.67 -4.60 23.71
CA HIS A 123 6.59 -5.43 24.50
C HIS A 123 7.51 -6.29 23.62
N LYS A 124 7.01 -6.83 22.51
CA LYS A 124 7.83 -7.56 21.53
C LYS A 124 8.83 -6.66 20.81
N PHE A 125 8.45 -5.43 20.47
CA PHE A 125 9.40 -4.44 19.93
C PHE A 125 10.49 -4.11 20.94
N VAL A 126 10.13 -3.93 22.21
CA VAL A 126 11.10 -3.69 23.28
C VAL A 126 12.09 -4.84 23.38
N GLN A 127 11.62 -6.09 23.37
CA GLN A 127 12.51 -7.26 23.38
C GLN A 127 13.41 -7.32 22.14
N LEU A 128 12.84 -7.08 20.95
CA LEU A 128 13.57 -7.14 19.67
C LEU A 128 14.67 -6.08 19.61
N LEU A 129 14.33 -4.82 19.88
CA LEU A 129 15.27 -3.70 19.82
C LEU A 129 16.24 -3.69 21.00
N SER A 130 15.91 -4.36 22.12
CA SER A 130 16.86 -4.60 23.21
C SER A 130 17.85 -5.73 22.92
N SER A 131 17.70 -6.45 21.82
CA SER A 131 18.60 -7.54 21.43
C SER A 131 19.72 -7.03 20.53
N ASP A 132 20.95 -7.53 20.73
CA ASP A 132 22.11 -7.12 19.92
C ASP A 132 22.00 -7.59 18.46
N SER A 133 21.25 -8.67 18.21
CA SER A 133 20.96 -9.19 16.88
C SER A 133 19.59 -9.86 16.81
N PHE A 134 18.99 -9.84 15.63
CA PHE A 134 17.73 -10.50 15.30
C PHE A 134 17.70 -10.80 13.80
N ASP A 135 16.79 -11.66 13.35
CA ASP A 135 16.59 -11.89 11.92
C ASP A 135 15.46 -10.96 11.42
N ILE A 136 15.53 -10.46 10.19
CA ILE A 136 14.48 -9.66 9.56
C ILE A 136 14.10 -10.30 8.23
N HIS A 137 12.80 -10.41 7.95
CA HIS A 137 12.28 -10.92 6.70
C HIS A 137 11.34 -9.89 6.07
N PHE A 138 11.68 -9.47 4.86
CA PHE A 138 10.84 -8.58 4.06
C PHE A 138 9.85 -9.41 3.26
N PHE A 139 8.59 -9.00 3.34
CA PHE A 139 7.47 -9.53 2.58
C PHE A 139 6.81 -8.37 1.85
N ASP A 140 6.24 -8.64 0.68
CA ASP A 140 5.32 -7.71 0.07
C ASP A 140 3.90 -7.85 0.62
N GLU A 141 3.03 -6.98 0.16
CA GLU A 141 1.61 -6.95 0.49
C GLU A 141 0.84 -8.25 0.20
N HIS A 142 1.40 -9.11 -0.64
CA HIS A 142 0.84 -10.40 -1.06
C HIS A 142 1.46 -11.58 -0.34
N ASN A 143 2.16 -11.32 0.78
CA ASN A 143 2.82 -12.34 1.61
C ASN A 143 3.92 -13.10 0.87
N ARG A 144 4.46 -12.56 -0.23
CA ARG A 144 5.62 -13.14 -0.91
C ARG A 144 6.86 -12.65 -0.22
N ARG A 145 7.70 -13.58 0.24
CA ARG A 145 9.00 -13.21 0.81
C ARG A 145 9.87 -12.61 -0.28
N LEU A 146 10.37 -11.40 -0.03
CA LEU A 146 11.26 -10.68 -0.93
C LEU A 146 12.72 -11.06 -0.62
N ILE A 147 13.14 -10.83 0.63
CA ILE A 147 14.51 -11.04 1.08
C ILE A 147 14.53 -11.19 2.61
N GLY A 148 15.57 -11.81 3.18
CA GLY A 148 15.80 -11.78 4.62
C GLY A 148 17.23 -11.40 4.95
N PHE A 149 17.45 -10.92 6.18
CA PHE A 149 18.77 -10.59 6.69
C PHE A 149 18.93 -10.98 8.16
N ARG A 150 20.17 -11.27 8.56
CA ARG A 150 20.58 -11.08 9.94
C ARG A 150 20.83 -9.60 10.18
N ALA A 151 20.18 -9.04 11.19
CA ALA A 151 20.33 -7.67 11.60
C ALA A 151 21.13 -7.57 12.91
N LYS A 152 21.86 -6.47 13.07
CA LYS A 152 22.58 -6.08 14.30
C LYS A 152 22.09 -4.72 14.77
N ASN A 153 21.73 -4.63 16.04
CA ASN A 153 21.46 -3.36 16.72
C ASN A 153 22.66 -2.96 17.59
N PRO A 154 23.56 -2.08 17.12
CA PRO A 154 24.68 -1.60 17.93
C PRO A 154 24.21 -0.76 19.12
N ASP A 155 22.98 -0.24 19.08
CA ASP A 155 22.40 0.66 20.07
C ASP A 155 21.50 -0.06 21.09
N ALA A 156 21.54 -1.40 21.16
CA ALA A 156 20.67 -2.18 22.04
C ALA A 156 20.76 -1.76 23.52
N ILE A 157 21.96 -1.45 24.01
CA ILE A 157 22.18 -0.94 25.39
C ILE A 157 21.50 0.44 25.56
N ARG A 158 21.73 1.37 24.63
CA ARG A 158 21.14 2.72 24.64
C ARG A 158 19.61 2.64 24.65
N PHE A 159 19.03 1.77 23.81
CA PHE A 159 17.60 1.56 23.75
C PHE A 159 17.03 0.96 25.05
N ARG A 160 17.71 -0.02 25.68
CA ARG A 160 17.31 -0.56 26.98
C ARG A 160 17.25 0.50 28.07
N HIS A 161 18.19 1.45 28.08
CA HIS A 161 18.15 2.56 29.03
C HIS A 161 16.99 3.50 28.75
N PHE A 162 16.77 3.87 27.47
CA PHE A 162 15.67 4.73 27.06
C PHE A 162 14.29 4.15 27.42
N VAL A 163 14.02 2.88 27.09
CA VAL A 163 12.69 2.31 27.34
C VAL A 163 12.35 2.21 28.83
N ASN A 164 13.36 2.08 29.70
CA ASN A 164 13.17 2.07 31.15
C ASN A 164 12.76 3.44 31.72
N THR A 165 12.87 4.53 30.94
CA THR A 165 12.45 5.88 31.36
C THR A 165 11.06 6.26 30.86
N ILE A 166 10.45 5.45 29.99
CA ILE A 166 9.16 5.75 29.34
C ILE A 166 8.06 4.81 29.85
N ARG A 167 6.80 5.22 29.70
CA ARG A 167 5.62 4.39 29.93
C ARG A 167 4.81 4.26 28.64
N PHE A 168 4.29 3.07 28.39
CA PHE A 168 3.29 2.88 27.34
C PHE A 168 1.90 3.27 27.88
N VAL A 169 1.07 3.76 26.98
CA VAL A 169 -0.31 4.15 27.30
C VAL A 169 -1.30 3.11 26.77
N PRO A 170 -2.44 2.88 27.43
CA PRO A 170 -3.46 1.96 26.91
C PRO A 170 -3.87 2.32 25.47
N GLY A 171 -4.10 1.30 24.65
CA GLY A 171 -4.59 1.47 23.29
C GLY A 171 -5.96 2.16 23.26
N ALA A 172 -6.00 3.38 22.72
CA ALA A 172 -7.24 4.11 22.46
C ALA A 172 -7.20 4.71 21.04
N LEU A 173 -8.32 4.64 20.32
CA LEU A 173 -8.38 5.08 18.93
C LEU A 173 -8.08 6.58 18.77
N GLU A 174 -8.49 7.40 19.74
CA GLU A 174 -8.18 8.83 19.77
C GLU A 174 -6.66 9.09 19.78
N PHE A 175 -5.92 8.33 20.60
CA PHE A 175 -4.46 8.42 20.65
C PHE A 175 -3.82 7.85 19.39
N ALA A 176 -4.37 6.79 18.80
CA ALA A 176 -3.85 6.24 17.54
C ALA A 176 -3.86 7.28 16.42
N ARG A 177 -4.96 8.04 16.26
CA ARG A 177 -5.04 9.13 15.28
C ARG A 177 -4.04 10.24 15.59
N GLN A 178 -4.05 10.71 16.84
CA GLN A 178 -3.19 11.81 17.26
C GLN A 178 -1.71 11.44 17.07
N PHE A 179 -1.30 10.24 17.49
CA PHE A 179 0.06 9.76 17.35
C PHE A 179 0.48 9.66 15.89
N ASP A 180 -0.42 9.18 15.02
CA ASP A 180 -0.16 9.09 13.59
C ASP A 180 0.19 10.46 12.96
N ASP A 181 -0.58 11.49 13.31
CA ASP A 181 -0.37 12.88 12.85
C ASP A 181 0.87 13.53 13.48
N ASP A 182 1.08 13.32 14.79
CA ASP A 182 2.23 13.84 15.53
C ASP A 182 3.53 13.23 15.02
N MET A 183 3.53 11.93 14.68
CA MET A 183 4.67 11.22 14.11
C MET A 183 5.06 11.76 12.74
N ILE A 184 4.10 12.01 11.84
CA ILE A 184 4.39 12.65 10.54
C ILE A 184 5.02 14.02 10.77
N SER A 185 4.35 14.85 11.57
CA SER A 185 4.74 16.24 11.81
C SER A 185 6.16 16.32 12.39
N TRP A 186 6.48 15.44 13.34
CA TRP A 186 7.81 15.35 13.92
C TRP A 186 8.86 14.91 12.89
N PHE A 187 8.56 13.89 12.08
CA PHE A 187 9.52 13.30 11.15
C PHE A 187 9.87 14.22 9.97
N VAL A 188 8.90 14.99 9.49
CA VAL A 188 9.11 16.05 8.48
C VAL A 188 10.01 17.14 9.04
N ALA A 189 9.94 17.42 10.34
CA ALA A 189 10.73 18.46 11.02
C ALA A 189 12.06 17.97 11.60
N ARG A 190 12.45 16.71 11.36
CA ARG A 190 13.65 16.09 11.93
C ARG A 190 14.92 16.84 11.54
N SER A 191 15.90 16.79 12.42
CA SER A 191 17.21 17.41 12.27
C SER A 191 18.33 16.37 12.16
N THR A 192 19.55 16.80 11.83
CA THR A 192 20.73 15.92 11.87
C THR A 192 20.95 15.31 13.26
N ALA A 193 20.63 16.03 14.33
CA ALA A 193 20.73 15.49 15.68
C ALA A 193 19.74 14.34 15.92
N ASP A 194 18.56 14.41 15.32
CA ASP A 194 17.58 13.32 15.36
C ASP A 194 18.06 12.10 14.55
N ASP A 195 18.71 12.34 13.40
CA ASP A 195 19.33 11.29 12.59
C ASP A 195 20.47 10.58 13.33
N ASP A 196 21.29 11.32 14.08
CA ASP A 196 22.36 10.79 14.92
C ASP A 196 21.81 10.06 16.17
N ALA A 197 20.68 10.51 16.70
CA ALA A 197 20.01 9.89 17.85
C ALA A 197 19.23 8.61 17.47
N SER A 198 18.87 8.44 16.20
CA SER A 198 18.15 7.26 15.71
C SER A 198 18.93 5.95 15.95
N LEU A 199 18.21 4.83 16.06
CA LEU A 199 18.81 3.49 16.14
C LEU A 199 19.19 3.04 14.73
N ARG A 200 20.47 2.74 14.49
CA ARG A 200 20.92 2.24 13.18
C ARG A 200 20.92 0.71 13.16
N ILE A 201 19.96 0.13 12.46
CA ILE A 201 19.87 -1.33 12.30
C ILE A 201 20.71 -1.76 11.09
N ASN A 202 21.83 -2.43 11.33
CA ASN A 202 22.73 -2.89 10.27
C ASN A 202 22.32 -4.29 9.78
N LEU A 203 22.24 -4.49 8.47
CA LEU A 203 21.90 -5.76 7.82
C LEU A 203 23.21 -6.44 7.41
N ILE A 204 23.64 -7.45 8.17
CA ILE A 204 25.02 -7.96 8.12
C ILE A 204 25.18 -9.25 7.30
N GLU A 205 24.11 -10.00 7.08
CA GLU A 205 24.13 -11.28 6.37
C GLU A 205 22.80 -11.50 5.66
N THR A 206 22.80 -11.79 4.35
CA THR A 206 21.57 -12.13 3.62
C THR A 206 21.13 -13.56 3.94
N LEU A 207 19.85 -13.74 4.27
CA LEU A 207 19.24 -15.04 4.55
C LEU A 207 18.53 -15.57 3.29
N PRO A 208 18.82 -16.79 2.83
CA PRO A 208 18.18 -17.35 1.64
C PRO A 208 16.67 -17.68 1.87
N PRO A 209 15.86 -17.70 0.79
CA PRO A 209 16.20 -17.24 -0.56
C PRO A 209 16.16 -15.70 -0.69
N ASP A 210 16.90 -15.18 -1.68
CA ASP A 210 16.82 -13.79 -2.14
C ASP A 210 15.97 -13.75 -3.43
N ASN A 211 14.66 -13.66 -3.23
CA ASN A 211 13.69 -13.59 -4.33
C ASN A 211 13.62 -12.20 -4.95
N LEU A 212 14.13 -11.17 -4.26
CA LEU A 212 14.11 -9.80 -4.75
C LEU A 212 14.96 -9.66 -6.02
N SER A 213 16.10 -10.36 -6.10
CA SER A 213 16.92 -10.44 -7.32
C SER A 213 16.16 -11.02 -8.52
N GLU A 214 15.36 -12.06 -8.30
CA GLU A 214 14.59 -12.74 -9.35
C GLU A 214 13.41 -11.88 -9.82
N GLN A 215 12.70 -11.25 -8.89
CA GLN A 215 11.58 -10.35 -9.21
C GLN A 215 12.03 -9.12 -10.00
N SER A 216 13.23 -8.59 -9.75
CA SER A 216 13.78 -7.46 -10.50
C SER A 216 14.06 -7.77 -11.99
N GLN A 217 14.05 -9.05 -12.40
CA GLN A 217 14.22 -9.44 -13.80
C GLN A 217 12.90 -9.52 -14.58
N ALA A 218 11.75 -9.56 -13.89
CA ALA A 218 10.46 -9.55 -14.54
C ALA A 218 10.08 -8.15 -15.06
N SER A 219 9.18 -8.09 -16.05
CA SER A 219 8.61 -6.83 -16.52
C SER A 219 7.87 -6.14 -15.36
N PRO A 220 8.22 -4.90 -14.99
CA PRO A 220 7.56 -4.19 -13.88
C PRO A 220 6.05 -4.02 -14.11
N GLY A 221 5.63 -3.80 -15.37
CA GLY A 221 4.22 -3.69 -15.74
C GLY A 221 3.44 -4.95 -15.41
N ASP A 222 3.91 -6.10 -15.91
CA ASP A 222 3.26 -7.40 -15.72
C ASP A 222 3.14 -7.79 -14.23
N LEU A 223 4.17 -7.49 -13.43
CA LEU A 223 4.11 -7.74 -11.98
C LEU A 223 3.07 -6.84 -11.31
N ASN A 224 3.06 -5.54 -11.62
CA ASN A 224 2.13 -4.60 -11.03
C ASN A 224 0.67 -4.89 -11.41
N GLU A 225 0.41 -5.25 -12.66
CA GLU A 225 -0.92 -5.67 -13.14
C GLU A 225 -1.42 -6.92 -12.41
N ARG A 226 -0.52 -7.92 -12.23
CA ARG A 226 -0.81 -9.12 -11.46
C ARG A 226 -1.07 -8.81 -9.99
N ASP A 227 -0.32 -7.89 -9.41
CA ASP A 227 -0.46 -7.49 -8.02
C ASP A 227 -1.79 -6.73 -7.79
N ILE A 228 -2.21 -5.90 -8.76
CA ILE A 228 -3.53 -5.25 -8.77
C ILE A 228 -4.66 -6.27 -8.89
N GLU A 229 -4.56 -7.23 -9.82
CA GLU A 229 -5.51 -8.34 -9.96
C GLU A 229 -5.67 -9.12 -8.62
N MET A 230 -4.56 -9.42 -7.94
CA MET A 230 -4.57 -10.08 -6.63
C MET A 230 -5.26 -9.26 -5.56
N CYS A 231 -5.07 -7.94 -5.54
CA CYS A 231 -5.80 -7.04 -4.66
C CYS A 231 -7.31 -7.09 -4.93
N LEU A 232 -7.73 -7.07 -6.20
CA LEU A 232 -9.14 -7.08 -6.59
C LEU A 232 -9.85 -8.39 -6.21
N HIS A 233 -9.16 -9.53 -6.26
CA HIS A 233 -9.74 -10.81 -5.83
C HIS A 233 -10.09 -10.90 -4.33
N ARG A 234 -9.74 -9.88 -3.54
CA ARG A 234 -10.24 -9.75 -2.16
C ARG A 234 -11.71 -9.34 -2.12
N ALA A 235 -12.22 -8.68 -3.15
CA ALA A 235 -13.58 -8.14 -3.21
C ALA A 235 -14.43 -8.69 -4.38
N PHE A 236 -13.79 -9.19 -5.44
CA PHE A 236 -14.44 -9.66 -6.67
C PHE A 236 -14.10 -11.13 -6.96
N SER A 237 -15.01 -11.86 -7.62
CA SER A 237 -14.77 -13.24 -8.02
C SER A 237 -13.82 -13.34 -9.23
N TYR A 238 -13.24 -14.52 -9.45
CA TYR A 238 -12.22 -14.73 -10.50
C TYR A 238 -12.72 -14.51 -11.93
N ASP A 239 -14.01 -14.74 -12.16
CA ASP A 239 -14.69 -14.54 -13.44
C ASP A 239 -15.08 -13.09 -13.71
N GLN A 240 -14.93 -12.19 -12.72
CA GLN A 240 -15.25 -10.77 -12.83
C GLN A 240 -14.02 -9.91 -13.15
N VAL A 241 -12.79 -10.42 -12.99
CA VAL A 241 -11.54 -9.66 -13.15
C VAL A 241 -10.78 -10.16 -14.38
N TYR A 242 -10.47 -9.24 -15.28
CA TYR A 242 -9.77 -9.50 -16.53
C TYR A 242 -8.47 -8.68 -16.57
N ARG A 243 -7.32 -9.34 -16.55
CA ARG A 243 -6.01 -8.71 -16.71
C ARG A 243 -5.66 -8.59 -18.20
N ASN A 244 -5.10 -7.44 -18.59
CA ASN A 244 -4.67 -7.08 -19.95
C ASN A 244 -5.67 -7.49 -21.06
N PRO A 245 -6.97 -7.16 -20.93
CA PRO A 245 -7.96 -7.48 -21.95
C PRO A 245 -7.59 -6.83 -23.30
N ILE A 246 -7.40 -7.65 -24.33
CA ILE A 246 -7.12 -7.21 -25.69
C ILE A 246 -8.43 -7.08 -26.46
N ARG A 247 -8.66 -5.95 -27.12
CA ARG A 247 -9.85 -5.76 -27.94
C ARG A 247 -9.81 -6.63 -29.18
N ALA A 248 -10.89 -7.34 -29.46
CA ALA A 248 -10.99 -8.20 -30.63
C ALA A 248 -10.98 -7.42 -31.96
N ASP A 249 -11.44 -6.17 -31.95
CA ASP A 249 -11.61 -5.36 -33.16
C ASP A 249 -10.30 -4.80 -33.73
N ASN A 250 -9.29 -4.54 -32.89
CA ASN A 250 -8.04 -3.90 -33.31
C ASN A 250 -6.77 -4.52 -32.70
N GLY A 251 -6.90 -5.54 -31.84
CA GLY A 251 -5.78 -6.22 -31.21
C GLY A 251 -4.98 -5.36 -30.22
N ARG A 252 -5.52 -4.22 -29.79
CA ARG A 252 -4.91 -3.36 -28.77
C ARG A 252 -5.49 -3.66 -27.41
N GLU A 253 -4.67 -3.53 -26.38
CA GLU A 253 -5.10 -3.55 -25.00
C GLU A 253 -6.15 -2.48 -24.72
N PHE A 254 -7.21 -2.86 -24.02
CA PHE A 254 -8.31 -1.99 -23.65
C PHE A 254 -8.00 -1.18 -22.39
N VAL A 255 -7.57 -1.88 -21.33
CA VAL A 255 -7.14 -1.36 -20.03
C VAL A 255 -6.12 -2.32 -19.44
N ASP A 256 -5.35 -1.89 -18.44
CA ASP A 256 -4.39 -2.75 -17.74
C ASP A 256 -5.16 -3.82 -16.92
N VAL A 257 -6.22 -3.42 -16.20
CA VAL A 257 -7.16 -4.35 -15.54
C VAL A 257 -8.60 -3.88 -15.72
N LEU A 258 -9.49 -4.83 -16.00
CA LEU A 258 -10.94 -4.61 -16.14
C LEU A 258 -11.68 -5.43 -15.08
N VAL A 259 -12.63 -4.82 -14.38
CA VAL A 259 -13.60 -5.54 -13.54
C VAL A 259 -14.99 -5.36 -14.14
N VAL A 260 -15.74 -6.45 -14.30
CA VAL A 260 -17.13 -6.43 -14.75
C VAL A 260 -17.96 -7.28 -13.80
N THR A 261 -18.90 -6.63 -13.12
CA THR A 261 -19.90 -7.29 -12.26
C THR A 261 -21.28 -7.12 -12.88
N ASN A 262 -22.34 -7.56 -12.21
CA ASN A 262 -23.71 -7.35 -12.70
C ASN A 262 -24.18 -5.88 -12.62
N ARG A 263 -23.42 -5.01 -11.94
CA ARG A 263 -23.82 -3.62 -11.67
C ARG A 263 -22.75 -2.61 -12.04
N THR A 264 -21.48 -2.99 -12.02
CA THR A 264 -20.37 -2.06 -12.09
C THR A 264 -19.31 -2.53 -13.07
N VAL A 265 -18.74 -1.58 -13.80
CA VAL A 265 -17.54 -1.75 -14.62
C VAL A 265 -16.43 -0.87 -14.05
N LEU A 266 -15.32 -1.48 -13.61
CA LEU A 266 -14.12 -0.75 -13.21
C LEU A 266 -13.08 -0.80 -14.33
N LEU A 267 -12.71 0.38 -14.82
CA LEU A 267 -11.65 0.56 -15.82
C LEU A 267 -10.38 1.00 -15.10
N ILE A 268 -9.35 0.14 -15.05
CA ILE A 268 -8.15 0.41 -14.26
C ILE A 268 -6.95 0.60 -15.19
N GLN A 269 -6.33 1.77 -15.07
CA GLN A 269 -5.05 2.09 -15.70
C GLN A 269 -3.98 2.18 -14.62
N ALA A 270 -3.02 1.27 -14.69
CA ALA A 270 -1.94 1.09 -13.76
C ALA A 270 -0.62 1.59 -14.37
N LYS A 271 0.21 2.31 -13.61
CA LYS A 271 1.56 2.67 -14.05
C LYS A 271 2.58 2.43 -12.94
N ASP A 272 3.51 1.54 -13.22
CA ASP A 272 4.64 1.24 -12.35
C ASP A 272 5.93 1.94 -12.81
N SER A 273 6.90 2.03 -11.91
CA SER A 273 8.29 2.37 -12.20
C SER A 273 9.20 1.21 -11.79
N PRO A 274 10.20 0.85 -12.61
CA PRO A 274 11.12 -0.22 -12.25
C PRO A 274 11.83 0.05 -10.91
N VAL A 275 12.02 -0.99 -10.10
CA VAL A 275 12.81 -0.91 -8.86
C VAL A 275 14.26 -1.23 -9.18
N THR A 276 14.99 -0.27 -9.74
CA THR A 276 16.43 -0.39 -10.00
C THR A 276 17.22 0.51 -9.08
N GLU A 277 18.48 0.16 -8.79
CA GLU A 277 19.38 1.00 -8.01
C GLU A 277 19.49 2.42 -8.59
N GLU A 278 19.52 2.53 -9.92
CA GLU A 278 19.54 3.81 -10.62
C GLU A 278 18.29 4.64 -10.30
N ILE A 279 17.11 4.03 -10.30
CA ILE A 279 15.83 4.74 -10.04
C ILE A 279 15.72 5.11 -8.56
N LEU A 280 16.10 4.20 -7.65
CA LEU A 280 16.09 4.47 -6.21
C LEU A 280 17.00 5.65 -5.86
N GLY A 281 18.16 5.78 -6.50
CA GLY A 281 19.10 6.87 -6.30
C GLY A 281 18.79 8.18 -7.05
N ARG A 282 17.66 8.29 -7.76
CA ARG A 282 17.27 9.55 -8.42
C ARG A 282 16.84 10.59 -7.39
N ALA A 283 17.22 11.85 -7.65
CA ALA A 283 16.74 13.00 -6.90
C ALA A 283 15.20 13.08 -6.90
N MET A 284 14.64 13.54 -5.78
CA MET A 284 13.21 13.56 -5.54
C MET A 284 12.41 14.30 -6.63
N ASP A 285 12.86 15.49 -7.07
CA ASP A 285 12.22 16.26 -8.15
C ASP A 285 12.02 15.42 -9.44
N ARG A 286 12.95 14.50 -9.73
CA ARG A 286 12.84 13.61 -10.90
C ARG A 286 11.83 12.49 -10.67
N LYS A 287 11.73 11.96 -9.44
CA LYS A 287 10.72 10.95 -9.07
C LYS A 287 9.32 11.56 -9.18
N GLN A 288 9.13 12.75 -8.60
CA GLN A 288 7.93 13.56 -8.67
C GLN A 288 7.49 13.86 -10.12
N ALA A 289 8.39 14.36 -10.96
CA ALA A 289 8.10 14.64 -12.36
C ALA A 289 7.71 13.38 -13.16
N ASN A 290 8.34 12.24 -12.87
CA ASN A 290 8.00 10.97 -13.49
C ASN A 290 6.63 10.45 -13.03
N ALA A 291 6.28 10.57 -11.75
CA ALA A 291 4.96 10.23 -11.24
C ALA A 291 3.86 11.05 -11.93
N ALA A 292 4.03 12.38 -12.04
CA ALA A 292 3.07 13.24 -12.76
C ALA A 292 2.94 12.86 -14.24
N LYS A 293 4.04 12.48 -14.90
CA LYS A 293 4.02 11.96 -16.29
C LYS A 293 3.25 10.64 -16.39
N HIS A 294 3.40 9.74 -15.43
CA HIS A 294 2.67 8.47 -15.37
C HIS A 294 1.16 8.70 -15.18
N VAL A 295 0.77 9.58 -14.25
CA VAL A 295 -0.63 9.97 -14.05
C VAL A 295 -1.22 10.52 -15.35
N LYS A 296 -0.52 11.46 -16.01
CA LYS A 296 -0.99 12.04 -17.28
C LYS A 296 -1.22 10.99 -18.35
N LYS A 297 -0.31 10.02 -18.48
CA LYS A 297 -0.41 8.92 -19.45
C LYS A 297 -1.61 8.03 -19.13
N ALA A 298 -1.74 7.58 -17.87
CA ALA A 298 -2.81 6.72 -17.41
C ALA A 298 -4.19 7.38 -17.58
N ALA A 299 -4.33 8.65 -17.20
CA ALA A 299 -5.55 9.44 -17.39
C ALA A 299 -5.95 9.54 -18.88
N GLY A 300 -4.97 9.78 -19.76
CA GLY A 300 -5.20 9.80 -21.21
C GLY A 300 -5.66 8.45 -21.79
N GLN A 301 -5.06 7.35 -21.32
CA GLN A 301 -5.47 5.99 -21.70
C GLN A 301 -6.88 5.69 -21.18
N LEU A 302 -7.17 5.99 -19.92
CA LEU A 302 -8.47 5.79 -19.28
C LEU A 302 -9.59 6.52 -20.02
N LYS A 303 -9.38 7.79 -20.38
CA LYS A 303 -10.28 8.56 -21.21
C LYS A 303 -10.58 7.89 -22.55
N GLY A 304 -9.55 7.32 -23.19
CA GLY A 304 -9.70 6.55 -24.43
C GLY A 304 -10.59 5.32 -24.25
N SER A 305 -10.38 4.56 -23.17
CA SER A 305 -11.18 3.38 -22.83
C SER A 305 -12.64 3.75 -22.54
N ILE A 306 -12.89 4.82 -21.77
CA ILE A 306 -14.24 5.32 -21.48
C ILE A 306 -14.98 5.74 -22.77
N ASN A 307 -14.31 6.50 -23.65
CA ASN A 307 -14.93 6.94 -24.90
C ASN A 307 -15.25 5.77 -25.83
N HIS A 308 -14.38 4.75 -25.86
CA HIS A 308 -14.66 3.54 -26.61
C HIS A 308 -15.87 2.81 -26.04
N LEU A 309 -15.93 2.65 -24.71
CA LEU A 309 -17.06 2.00 -24.04
C LEU A 309 -18.39 2.71 -24.35
N ARG A 310 -18.41 4.04 -24.34
CA ARG A 310 -19.63 4.82 -24.67
C ARG A 310 -20.08 4.72 -26.13
N SER A 311 -19.20 4.30 -27.04
CA SER A 311 -19.51 4.20 -28.47
C SER A 311 -20.29 2.94 -28.84
N GLY A 312 -20.40 1.96 -27.92
CA GLY A 312 -21.10 0.70 -28.14
C GLY A 312 -21.80 0.20 -26.88
N ASN A 313 -22.67 -0.80 -27.03
CA ASN A 313 -23.36 -1.43 -25.89
C ASN A 313 -22.63 -2.68 -25.38
N SER A 314 -21.68 -3.19 -26.16
CA SER A 314 -20.84 -4.33 -25.82
C SER A 314 -19.40 -4.07 -26.22
N ILE A 315 -18.49 -4.79 -25.58
CA ILE A 315 -17.08 -4.86 -25.95
C ILE A 315 -16.65 -6.32 -26.07
N ASP A 316 -16.03 -6.64 -27.19
CA ASP A 316 -15.42 -7.94 -27.43
C ASP A 316 -13.95 -7.89 -27.02
N ILE A 317 -13.59 -8.69 -26.02
CA ILE A 317 -12.22 -8.77 -25.50
C ILE A 317 -11.67 -10.20 -25.61
N ILE A 318 -10.35 -10.30 -25.56
CA ILE A 318 -9.60 -11.54 -25.46
C ILE A 318 -8.69 -11.42 -24.25
N THR A 319 -8.81 -12.32 -23.29
CA THR A 319 -7.85 -12.45 -22.17
C THR A 319 -7.50 -13.92 -21.97
N ASP A 320 -6.24 -14.20 -21.64
CA ASP A 320 -5.71 -15.57 -21.54
C ASP A 320 -6.02 -16.46 -22.77
N GLY A 321 -6.09 -15.83 -23.96
CA GLY A 321 -6.45 -16.49 -25.22
C GLY A 321 -7.93 -16.88 -25.36
N GLN A 322 -8.79 -16.54 -24.40
CA GLN A 322 -10.23 -16.79 -24.45
C GLN A 322 -11.00 -15.53 -24.85
N PRO A 323 -11.96 -15.62 -25.79
CA PRO A 323 -12.82 -14.51 -26.17
C PRO A 323 -13.97 -14.32 -25.17
N TYR A 324 -14.32 -13.06 -24.91
CA TYR A 324 -15.48 -12.66 -24.10
C TYR A 324 -16.23 -11.54 -24.79
N GLU A 325 -17.55 -11.65 -24.86
CA GLU A 325 -18.45 -10.57 -25.25
C GLU A 325 -19.08 -10.00 -23.98
N LEU A 326 -18.81 -8.74 -23.67
CA LEU A 326 -19.22 -8.11 -22.42
C LEU A 326 -20.26 -7.02 -22.73
N HIS A 327 -21.50 -7.21 -22.27
CA HIS A 327 -22.55 -6.19 -22.39
C HIS A 327 -22.49 -5.21 -21.23
N MET A 328 -22.41 -3.91 -21.52
CA MET A 328 -22.11 -2.88 -20.51
C MET A 328 -23.16 -1.76 -20.42
N SER A 329 -24.25 -1.83 -21.20
CA SER A 329 -25.24 -0.75 -21.33
C SER A 329 -25.92 -0.30 -20.02
N ASP A 330 -26.08 -1.21 -19.07
CA ASP A 330 -26.78 -0.95 -17.80
C ASP A 330 -25.86 -0.86 -16.58
N HIS A 331 -24.54 -0.80 -16.80
CA HIS A 331 -23.56 -0.80 -15.72
C HIS A 331 -23.15 0.62 -15.33
N GLU A 332 -22.92 0.83 -14.04
CA GLU A 332 -22.22 1.99 -13.55
C GLU A 332 -20.73 1.86 -13.91
N VAL A 333 -20.21 2.82 -14.68
CA VAL A 333 -18.80 2.83 -15.07
C VAL A 333 -18.01 3.69 -14.10
N PHE A 334 -16.86 3.19 -13.66
CA PHE A 334 -15.94 3.90 -12.79
C PHE A 334 -14.50 3.74 -13.28
N GLY A 335 -13.74 4.83 -13.33
CA GLY A 335 -12.34 4.82 -13.75
C GLY A 335 -11.38 4.87 -12.57
N LEU A 336 -10.30 4.08 -12.60
CA LEU A 336 -9.22 4.14 -11.61
C LEU A 336 -7.89 4.37 -12.32
N VAL A 337 -7.15 5.37 -11.86
CA VAL A 337 -5.73 5.55 -12.15
C VAL A 337 -4.96 5.10 -10.92
N VAL A 338 -4.20 4.01 -11.06
CA VAL A 338 -3.34 3.48 -10.00
C VAL A 338 -1.88 3.73 -10.40
N VAL A 339 -1.16 4.52 -9.62
CA VAL A 339 0.28 4.73 -9.83
C VAL A 339 1.05 4.10 -8.69
N LYS A 340 2.30 3.73 -8.95
CA LYS A 340 3.19 3.18 -7.90
C LYS A 340 3.26 4.07 -6.66
N GLU A 341 3.54 5.36 -6.86
CA GLU A 341 3.75 6.34 -5.80
C GLU A 341 3.13 7.68 -6.20
N LEU A 342 2.56 8.38 -5.22
CA LEU A 342 2.00 9.72 -5.39
C LEU A 342 2.48 10.66 -4.26
N PHE A 343 3.32 11.61 -4.67
CA PHE A 343 3.92 12.61 -3.79
C PHE A 343 2.93 13.74 -3.48
N ASP A 344 2.97 14.26 -2.25
CA ASP A 344 2.03 15.27 -1.80
C ASP A 344 2.20 16.64 -2.50
N PRO A 345 3.41 17.14 -2.82
CA PRO A 345 3.56 18.40 -3.55
C PRO A 345 2.91 18.38 -4.95
N GLU A 346 2.92 17.24 -5.64
CA GLU A 346 2.40 17.07 -7.01
C GLU A 346 0.94 16.64 -7.04
N ARG A 347 0.41 16.17 -5.90
CA ARG A 347 -0.95 15.64 -5.77
C ARG A 347 -2.03 16.61 -6.30
N PRO A 348 -1.98 17.94 -6.07
CA PRO A 348 -2.92 18.87 -6.68
C PRO A 348 -2.87 18.84 -8.21
N ALA A 349 -1.68 18.92 -8.80
CA ALA A 349 -1.51 18.91 -10.26
C ALA A 349 -1.96 17.57 -10.88
N CYS A 350 -1.63 16.46 -10.23
CA CYS A 350 -2.06 15.12 -10.64
C CYS A 350 -3.58 14.94 -10.53
N SER A 351 -4.20 15.49 -9.49
CA SER A 351 -5.65 15.42 -9.30
C SER A 351 -6.39 16.11 -10.45
N GLN A 352 -5.91 17.28 -10.87
CA GLN A 352 -6.52 18.00 -12.00
C GLN A 352 -6.47 17.21 -13.31
N LEU A 353 -5.42 16.43 -13.55
CA LEU A 353 -5.33 15.57 -14.75
C LEU A 353 -6.39 14.46 -14.76
N VAL A 354 -6.79 13.95 -13.60
CA VAL A 354 -7.83 12.91 -13.49
C VAL A 354 -9.23 13.54 -13.46
N PHE A 355 -9.41 14.70 -12.81
CA PHE A 355 -10.66 15.45 -12.89
C PHE A 355 -11.01 15.87 -14.32
N SER A 356 -10.03 16.26 -15.14
CA SER A 356 -10.31 16.58 -16.54
C SER A 356 -10.89 15.40 -17.32
N VAL A 357 -10.55 14.14 -16.94
CA VAL A 357 -11.19 12.96 -17.54
C VAL A 357 -12.66 12.91 -17.17
N PHE A 358 -13.00 13.13 -15.90
CA PHE A 358 -14.40 13.20 -15.46
C PHE A 358 -15.15 14.36 -16.14
N GLU A 359 -14.59 15.55 -16.23
CA GLU A 359 -15.24 16.71 -16.87
C GLU A 359 -15.56 16.46 -18.34
N GLU A 360 -14.69 15.74 -19.05
CA GLU A 360 -14.86 15.45 -20.47
C GLU A 360 -15.72 14.21 -20.75
N THR A 361 -15.79 13.28 -19.80
CA THR A 361 -16.46 11.98 -20.00
C THR A 361 -17.67 11.75 -19.09
N ASP A 362 -17.93 12.60 -18.11
CA ASP A 362 -18.97 12.42 -17.09
C ASP A 362 -18.93 11.03 -16.41
N VAL A 363 -17.75 10.41 -16.36
CA VAL A 363 -17.51 9.13 -15.69
C VAL A 363 -16.62 9.38 -14.48
N PRO A 364 -17.07 9.06 -13.25
CA PRO A 364 -16.27 9.21 -12.05
C PRO A 364 -14.91 8.51 -12.17
N CYS A 365 -13.84 9.24 -11.87
CA CYS A 365 -12.48 8.73 -11.94
C CYS A 365 -11.72 9.04 -10.65
N LEU A 366 -11.01 8.05 -10.09
CA LEU A 366 -10.14 8.24 -8.92
C LEU A 366 -8.67 8.12 -9.30
N LEU A 367 -7.84 8.86 -8.56
CA LEU A 367 -6.39 8.70 -8.53
C LEU A 367 -5.99 8.08 -7.20
N LEU A 368 -5.29 6.95 -7.24
CA LEU A 368 -4.75 6.25 -6.09
C LEU A 368 -3.26 5.95 -6.33
N ASP A 369 -2.46 6.00 -5.27
CA ASP A 369 -1.21 5.24 -5.30
C ASP A 369 -1.47 3.76 -4.98
N TYR A 370 -0.48 2.91 -5.22
CA TYR A 370 -0.63 1.48 -5.06
C TYR A 370 -0.87 1.07 -3.60
N VAL A 371 -0.28 1.79 -2.65
CA VAL A 371 -0.46 1.54 -1.20
C VAL A 371 -1.91 1.87 -0.79
N ASP A 372 -2.43 3.03 -1.20
CA ASP A 372 -3.83 3.42 -0.98
C ASP A 372 -4.78 2.36 -1.58
N PHE A 373 -4.51 1.89 -2.81
CA PHE A 373 -5.32 0.87 -3.48
C PHE A 373 -5.27 -0.50 -2.77
N GLN A 374 -4.09 -0.91 -2.32
CA GLN A 374 -3.92 -2.14 -1.56
C GLN A 374 -4.67 -2.08 -0.23
N GLU A 375 -4.57 -0.96 0.49
CA GLU A 375 -5.21 -0.77 1.79
C GLU A 375 -6.75 -0.79 1.67
N LEU A 376 -7.27 -0.14 0.62
CA LEU A 376 -8.68 -0.16 0.23
C LEU A 376 -9.19 -1.59 0.05
N THR A 377 -8.57 -2.33 -0.87
CA THR A 377 -9.02 -3.69 -1.22
C THR A 377 -8.86 -4.69 -0.07
N TYR A 378 -7.88 -4.50 0.81
CA TYR A 378 -7.74 -5.32 2.01
C TYR A 378 -8.84 -5.00 3.02
N SER A 379 -9.15 -3.71 3.23
CA SER A 379 -10.10 -3.29 4.26
C SER A 379 -11.56 -3.44 3.85
N LEU A 380 -11.83 -3.59 2.55
CA LEU A 380 -13.17 -3.66 1.97
C LEU A 380 -13.31 -4.95 1.13
N PRO A 381 -13.45 -6.12 1.76
CA PRO A 381 -13.38 -7.43 1.10
C PRO A 381 -14.66 -7.82 0.35
N THR A 382 -15.53 -6.85 0.03
CA THR A 382 -16.77 -7.12 -0.73
C THR A 382 -16.95 -6.07 -1.81
N GLU A 383 -17.48 -6.50 -2.97
CA GLU A 383 -17.85 -5.63 -4.10
C GLU A 383 -18.60 -4.38 -3.64
N GLU A 384 -19.69 -4.56 -2.87
CA GLU A 384 -20.54 -3.45 -2.39
C GLU A 384 -19.73 -2.45 -1.56
N SER A 385 -19.01 -2.92 -0.54
CA SER A 385 -18.22 -2.06 0.34
C SER A 385 -17.11 -1.30 -0.39
N LEU A 386 -16.45 -1.94 -1.37
CA LEU A 386 -15.37 -1.33 -2.12
C LEU A 386 -15.91 -0.29 -3.09
N VAL A 387 -16.91 -0.64 -3.90
CA VAL A 387 -17.49 0.27 -4.91
C VAL A 387 -18.14 1.48 -4.24
N ASP A 388 -18.89 1.31 -3.15
CA ASP A 388 -19.51 2.43 -2.45
C ASP A 388 -18.47 3.35 -1.82
N THR A 389 -17.37 2.79 -1.31
CA THR A 389 -16.27 3.60 -0.79
C THR A 389 -15.57 4.39 -1.90
N LEU A 390 -15.34 3.80 -3.08
CA LEU A 390 -14.78 4.52 -4.23
C LEU A 390 -15.69 5.70 -4.63
N LYS A 391 -17.01 5.51 -4.62
CA LYS A 391 -17.97 6.59 -4.88
C LYS A 391 -17.88 7.71 -3.85
N GLN A 392 -17.79 7.37 -2.56
CA GLN A 392 -17.65 8.35 -1.48
C GLN A 392 -16.33 9.13 -1.60
N MET A 393 -15.23 8.43 -1.86
CA MET A 393 -13.92 9.05 -2.09
C MET A 393 -13.96 10.03 -3.26
N PHE A 394 -14.62 9.67 -4.37
CA PHE A 394 -14.75 10.56 -5.51
C PHE A 394 -15.61 11.79 -5.19
N ALA A 395 -16.73 11.61 -4.48
CA ALA A 395 -17.58 12.71 -4.06
C ALA A 395 -16.81 13.71 -3.17
N ALA A 396 -16.07 13.22 -2.18
CA ALA A 396 -15.25 14.05 -1.32
C ALA A 396 -14.11 14.72 -2.09
N ALA A 397 -13.44 13.99 -2.98
CA ALA A 397 -12.40 14.57 -3.83
C ALA A 397 -12.94 15.69 -4.71
N ARG A 398 -14.14 15.53 -5.28
CA ARG A 398 -14.80 16.55 -6.09
C ARG A 398 -15.17 17.79 -5.28
N GLU A 399 -15.62 17.62 -4.04
CA GLU A 399 -15.92 18.72 -3.13
C GLU A 399 -14.66 19.53 -2.79
N HIS A 400 -13.53 18.86 -2.56
CA HIS A 400 -12.28 19.50 -2.16
C HIS A 400 -11.34 19.87 -3.31
N GLY A 401 -11.62 19.40 -4.53
CA GLY A 401 -10.75 19.56 -5.70
C GLY A 401 -9.42 18.79 -5.60
N LEU A 402 -9.34 17.75 -4.77
CA LEU A 402 -8.12 17.01 -4.47
C LEU A 402 -8.40 15.54 -4.10
N PHE A 403 -7.67 14.59 -4.68
CA PHE A 403 -7.67 13.20 -4.21
C PHE A 403 -6.73 13.04 -3.02
N ALA A 404 -7.28 13.17 -1.81
CA ALA A 404 -6.52 12.99 -0.57
C ALA A 404 -6.08 11.53 -0.37
N ARG A 405 -5.00 11.34 0.41
CA ARG A 405 -4.57 10.01 0.86
C ARG A 405 -5.64 9.37 1.73
N SER A 406 -5.78 8.06 1.60
CA SER A 406 -6.68 7.31 2.46
C SER A 406 -6.10 7.17 3.87
N ARG A 407 -6.96 7.01 4.87
CA ARG A 407 -6.59 6.70 6.26
C ARG A 407 -7.43 5.53 6.75
N PHE A 408 -7.23 4.33 6.22
CA PHE A 408 -7.98 3.16 6.68
C PHE A 408 -7.45 2.68 8.05
N GLY A 409 -8.32 2.01 8.82
CA GLY A 409 -7.96 1.49 10.15
C GLY A 409 -7.89 2.52 11.28
N LEU A 410 -7.84 3.82 10.96
CA LEU A 410 -7.85 4.89 11.96
C LEU A 410 -9.23 5.54 12.11
N VAL A 411 -10.22 5.28 11.25
CA VAL A 411 -11.56 5.90 11.33
C VAL A 411 -12.64 4.89 11.74
N THR A 412 -13.56 5.28 12.63
CA THR A 412 -14.71 4.46 13.07
C THR A 412 -15.85 4.44 12.07
N ASP A 413 -15.92 5.43 11.16
CA ASP A 413 -17.10 5.75 10.34
C ASP A 413 -16.74 6.09 8.88
N GLY A 414 -15.98 5.21 8.19
CA GLY A 414 -15.62 5.38 6.78
C GLY A 414 -14.46 6.35 6.52
N PRO A 415 -14.04 6.55 5.26
CA PRO A 415 -12.89 7.41 4.93
C PRO A 415 -13.23 8.89 5.12
N THR A 416 -12.51 9.59 5.99
CA THR A 416 -12.53 11.06 6.07
C THR A 416 -11.37 11.66 5.28
N VAL A 417 -11.68 12.62 4.40
CA VAL A 417 -10.71 13.45 3.70
C VAL A 417 -10.23 14.56 4.64
N HIS A 418 -8.93 14.60 4.96
CA HIS A 418 -8.34 15.68 5.76
C HIS A 418 -7.41 16.55 4.90
N SER A 419 -7.50 17.86 5.10
CA SER A 419 -6.53 18.83 4.60
C SER A 419 -5.17 18.63 5.30
N ILE A 420 -4.08 18.79 4.54
CA ILE A 420 -2.71 18.79 5.07
C ILE A 420 -2.63 19.85 6.20
N PRO A 421 -2.17 19.51 7.42
CA PRO A 421 -2.03 20.49 8.49
C PRO A 421 -0.98 21.56 8.13
N ASP A 422 -1.30 22.81 8.43
CA ASP A 422 -0.40 23.96 8.29
C ASP A 422 0.76 23.81 9.29
N VAL A 423 1.95 23.47 8.79
CA VAL A 423 3.13 23.01 9.57
C VAL A 423 3.74 24.13 10.43
N ALA A 424 3.25 25.37 10.33
CA ALA A 424 3.97 26.55 10.81
C ALA A 424 3.89 26.86 12.33
N ALA A 425 3.21 26.08 13.19
CA ALA A 425 2.95 26.54 14.57
C ALA A 425 2.88 25.48 15.70
N ARG A 426 3.86 24.57 15.82
CA ARG A 426 4.01 23.74 17.04
C ARG A 426 5.37 23.91 17.69
N GLU A 427 5.38 24.28 18.98
CA GLU A 427 6.58 24.34 19.81
C GLU A 427 7.20 22.94 19.93
N ARG A 428 8.49 22.80 19.60
CA ARG A 428 9.21 21.52 19.69
C ARG A 428 9.32 21.10 21.16
N MET A 429 8.83 19.90 21.50
CA MET A 429 9.23 19.24 22.74
C MET A 429 10.72 18.90 22.62
N SER A 430 11.53 19.40 23.56
CA SER A 430 12.94 19.03 23.64
C SER A 430 13.04 17.57 24.05
N PRO A 431 13.92 16.77 23.43
CA PRO A 431 14.15 15.41 23.88
C PRO A 431 14.58 15.41 25.36
N PRO A 432 14.21 14.39 26.16
CA PRO A 432 14.71 14.25 27.51
C PRO A 432 16.24 14.24 27.47
N SER A 433 16.87 15.12 28.25
CA SER A 433 18.32 15.24 28.35
C SER A 433 18.90 13.85 28.60
N ALA A 434 19.88 13.43 27.78
CA ALA A 434 20.62 12.20 28.06
C ALA A 434 21.13 12.26 29.51
N PRO A 435 21.00 11.17 30.29
CA PRO A 435 21.58 11.13 31.62
C PRO A 435 23.07 11.40 31.46
N THR A 436 23.52 12.54 32.00
CA THR A 436 24.94 12.80 32.19
C THR A 436 25.51 11.65 32.99
N ASP A 437 26.48 10.94 32.42
CA ASP A 437 27.26 9.93 33.13
C ASP A 437 27.78 10.55 34.44
N VAL A 438 27.22 10.10 35.56
CA VAL A 438 27.80 10.30 36.89
C VAL A 438 28.55 9.02 37.20
N GLY A 439 29.82 8.98 36.83
CA GLY A 439 30.74 7.86 37.10
C GLY A 439 32.01 7.94 36.27
#